data_AF-A0A957IC77-F1
#
_entry.id   AF-A0A957IC77-F1
#
_cell.length_a   1.000
_cell.length_b   1.000
_cell.length_c   1.000
_cell.angle_alpha   90.00
_cell.angle_beta   90.00
_cell.angle_gamma   90.00
#
_symmetry.space_group_name_H-M   'P 1'
#
loop_
_entity.id
_entity.type
_entity.pdbx_description
1 polymer ?
#
loop_
_entity_poly.entity_id
_entity_poly.type
_entity_poly.pdbx_seq_one_letter_code
_entity_poly.pdbx_strand_id
1 'polypeptide(L)'
;MEKILKDLVTLTGLGKKDFQTLQDASPTTQLWVEEFVTIFYDSLYGYESTSHVFKSDERTAREKTLRDWYLEVVGGQLEHQGFWQHQWFVGLVHIPRKVTNTFMLSMMSKVQQHFLQKCVEAFEPGQAIAVYTSFKRVTDVIAGL
;
A
#
# COMPACT_ATOMS: atom_id res chain seq x y z
N MET A 1 13.56 9.61 -10.49
CA MET A 1 12.75 8.38 -10.32
C MET A 1 13.58 7.12 -10.59
N GLU A 2 14.09 6.86 -11.79
CA GLU A 2 14.71 5.56 -12.14
C GLU A 2 15.82 5.08 -11.19
N LYS A 3 16.78 5.95 -10.84
CA LYS A 3 17.83 5.61 -9.87
C LYS A 3 17.25 5.27 -8.49
N ILE A 4 16.30 6.06 -8.01
CA ILE A 4 15.64 5.87 -6.72
C ILE A 4 14.89 4.54 -6.71
N LEU A 5 14.10 4.27 -7.75
CA LEU A 5 13.39 3.01 -7.90
C LEU A 5 14.36 1.82 -7.92
N LYS A 6 15.46 1.91 -8.67
CA LYS A 6 16.49 0.87 -8.69
C LYS A 6 17.09 0.63 -7.30
N ASP A 7 17.43 1.69 -6.58
CA ASP A 7 17.98 1.58 -5.22
C ASP A 7 16.96 0.92 -4.28
N LEU A 8 15.69 1.35 -4.31
CA LEU A 8 14.61 0.79 -3.49
C LEU A 8 14.34 -0.68 -3.80
N VAL A 9 14.17 -1.03 -5.08
CA VAL A 9 13.93 -2.42 -5.52
C VAL A 9 15.10 -3.32 -5.08
N THR A 10 16.33 -2.86 -5.26
CA THR A 10 17.53 -3.62 -4.89
C THR A 10 17.61 -3.84 -3.38
N LEU A 11 17.39 -2.79 -2.58
CA LEU A 11 17.59 -2.83 -1.13
C LEU A 11 16.43 -3.52 -0.38
N THR A 12 15.21 -3.45 -0.90
CA THR A 12 14.06 -4.19 -0.35
C THR A 12 14.05 -5.66 -0.77
N GLY A 13 14.80 -6.00 -1.83
CA GLY A 13 14.79 -7.33 -2.44
C GLY A 13 13.49 -7.61 -3.20
N LEU A 14 12.77 -6.58 -3.64
CA LEU A 14 11.56 -6.75 -4.44
C LEU A 14 11.90 -7.42 -5.78
N GLY A 15 11.17 -8.47 -6.14
CA GLY A 15 11.37 -9.17 -7.39
C GLY A 15 10.10 -9.79 -7.96
N LYS A 16 10.21 -10.41 -9.15
CA LYS A 16 9.08 -11.01 -9.87
C LYS A 16 8.31 -12.05 -9.04
N LYS A 17 9.01 -12.76 -8.15
CA LYS A 17 8.38 -13.73 -7.25
C LYS A 17 7.38 -13.06 -6.30
N ASP A 18 7.63 -11.83 -5.87
CA ASP A 18 6.70 -11.11 -4.99
C ASP A 18 5.42 -10.77 -5.75
N PHE A 19 5.54 -10.33 -7.00
CA PHE A 19 4.41 -10.06 -7.89
C PHE A 19 3.56 -11.31 -8.12
N GLN A 20 4.19 -12.44 -8.43
CA GLN A 20 3.49 -13.71 -8.59
C GLN A 20 2.80 -14.16 -7.30
N THR A 21 3.49 -14.03 -6.16
CA THR A 21 2.93 -14.41 -4.85
C THR A 21 1.67 -13.60 -4.52
N LEU A 22 1.68 -12.29 -4.81
CA LEU A 22 0.51 -11.44 -4.65
C LEU A 22 -0.60 -11.83 -5.62
N GLN A 23 -0.26 -12.07 -6.89
CA GLN A 23 -1.24 -12.47 -7.90
C GLN A 23 -1.93 -13.80 -7.52
N ASP A 24 -1.18 -14.79 -7.05
CA ASP A 24 -1.71 -16.10 -6.63
C ASP A 24 -2.62 -15.98 -5.39
N ALA A 25 -2.28 -15.07 -4.47
CA ALA A 25 -3.07 -14.80 -3.27
C ALA A 25 -4.25 -13.83 -3.50
N SER A 26 -4.30 -13.18 -4.66
CA SER A 26 -5.26 -12.11 -4.97
C SER A 26 -6.73 -12.49 -4.76
N PRO A 27 -7.22 -13.72 -5.04
CA PRO A 27 -8.62 -14.06 -4.80
C PRO A 27 -9.02 -13.92 -3.32
N THR A 28 -8.08 -14.18 -2.40
CA THR A 28 -8.31 -14.05 -0.96
C THR A 28 -8.05 -12.63 -0.48
N THR A 29 -6.94 -12.03 -0.88
CA THR A 29 -6.52 -10.70 -0.36
C THR A 29 -7.45 -9.59 -0.85
N GLN A 30 -8.00 -9.67 -2.06
CA GLN A 30 -8.96 -8.68 -2.56
C GLN A 30 -10.24 -8.58 -1.72
N LEU A 31 -10.63 -9.65 -1.00
CA LEU A 31 -11.81 -9.63 -0.12
C LEU A 31 -11.64 -8.68 1.07
N TRP A 32 -10.41 -8.27 1.40
CA TRP A 32 -10.12 -7.42 2.55
C TRP A 32 -10.18 -5.93 2.23
N VAL A 33 -10.53 -5.56 0.99
CA VAL A 33 -10.43 -4.17 0.51
C VAL A 33 -11.28 -3.19 1.34
N GLU A 34 -12.51 -3.55 1.72
CA GLU A 34 -13.36 -2.64 2.50
C GLU A 34 -12.83 -2.46 3.93
N GLU A 35 -12.32 -3.52 4.54
CA GLU A 35 -11.70 -3.48 5.86
C GLU A 35 -10.42 -2.62 5.82
N PHE A 36 -9.58 -2.82 4.80
CA PHE A 36 -8.37 -2.05 4.56
C PHE A 36 -8.65 -0.55 4.43
N VAL A 37 -9.63 -0.18 3.59
CA VAL A 37 -10.02 1.21 3.34
C VAL A 37 -10.58 1.84 4.61
N THR A 38 -11.42 1.12 5.35
CA THR A 38 -12.01 1.58 6.61
C THR A 38 -10.91 1.88 7.64
N ILE A 39 -10.00 0.94 7.88
CA ILE A 39 -8.90 1.11 8.84
C ILE A 39 -8.02 2.29 8.47
N PHE A 40 -7.74 2.48 7.18
CA PHE A 40 -6.90 3.59 6.70
C PHE A 40 -7.57 4.95 6.98
N TYR A 41 -8.80 5.15 6.53
CA TYR A 41 -9.45 6.45 6.66
C TYR A 41 -9.95 6.73 8.08
N ASP A 42 -10.43 5.73 8.83
CA ASP A 42 -10.78 5.94 10.23
C ASP A 42 -9.56 6.39 11.05
N SER A 43 -8.37 5.86 10.75
CA SER A 43 -7.14 6.31 11.38
C SER A 43 -6.81 7.76 11.05
N LEU A 44 -6.93 8.14 9.77
CA LEU A 44 -6.57 9.48 9.31
C LEU A 44 -7.56 10.56 9.76
N TYR A 45 -8.86 10.26 9.75
CA TYR A 45 -9.89 11.18 10.24
C TYR A 45 -9.98 11.20 11.77
N GLY A 46 -9.64 10.10 12.44
CA GLY A 46 -9.67 9.98 13.90
C GLY A 46 -8.51 10.66 14.63
N TYR A 47 -7.47 11.11 13.91
CA TYR A 47 -6.33 11.81 14.49
C TYR A 47 -6.24 13.25 14.01
N GLU A 48 -6.22 14.21 14.94
CA GLU A 48 -6.24 15.65 14.67
C GLU A 48 -5.13 16.10 13.71
N SER A 49 -3.92 15.57 13.87
CA SER A 49 -2.78 15.96 13.01
C SER A 49 -2.87 15.39 11.59
N THR A 50 -3.80 14.49 11.29
CA THR A 50 -4.01 14.00 9.92
C THR A 50 -5.36 14.42 9.35
N SER A 51 -6.36 14.66 10.19
CA SER A 51 -7.71 15.03 9.75
C SER A 51 -7.75 16.39 9.05
N HIS A 52 -6.88 17.32 9.43
CA HIS A 52 -6.78 18.66 8.81
C HIS A 52 -6.31 18.64 7.35
N VAL A 53 -5.77 17.51 6.86
CA VAL A 53 -5.37 17.33 5.46
C VAL A 53 -6.59 17.25 4.55
N PHE A 54 -7.75 16.83 5.09
CA PHE A 54 -8.97 16.56 4.35
C PHE A 54 -9.95 17.72 4.37
N LYS A 55 -10.72 17.85 3.27
CA LYS A 55 -11.93 18.66 3.24
C LYS A 55 -13.16 17.79 3.53
N SER A 56 -14.25 18.42 3.96
CA SER A 56 -15.47 17.77 4.47
C SER A 56 -16.15 16.80 3.51
N ASP A 57 -15.92 16.91 2.20
CA ASP A 57 -16.58 16.16 1.13
C ASP A 57 -15.65 15.18 0.39
N GLU A 58 -14.40 15.05 0.84
CA GLU A 58 -13.41 14.26 0.10
C GLU A 58 -13.45 12.76 0.44
N ARG A 59 -13.96 12.38 1.61
CA ARG A 59 -13.81 11.00 2.14
C ARG A 59 -14.21 9.94 1.13
N THR A 60 -15.43 10.00 0.59
CA THR A 60 -15.94 9.01 -0.36
C THR A 60 -15.07 8.88 -1.62
N ALA A 61 -14.63 10.01 -2.19
CA ALA A 61 -13.78 10.01 -3.37
C ALA A 61 -12.39 9.41 -3.05
N ARG A 62 -11.85 9.72 -1.87
CA ARG A 62 -10.53 9.23 -1.42
C ARG A 62 -10.56 7.74 -1.11
N GLU A 63 -11.62 7.26 -0.45
CA GLU A 63 -11.86 5.83 -0.22
C GLU A 63 -11.95 5.05 -1.54
N LYS A 64 -12.59 5.62 -2.57
CA LYS A 64 -12.57 5.01 -3.91
C LYS A 64 -11.15 4.90 -4.48
N THR A 65 -10.36 5.98 -4.44
CA THR A 65 -8.99 5.95 -4.93
C THR A 65 -8.14 4.91 -4.20
N LEU A 66 -8.28 4.79 -2.88
CA LEU A 66 -7.52 3.80 -2.10
C LEU A 66 -7.97 2.37 -2.38
N ARG A 67 -9.28 2.13 -2.57
CA ARG A 67 -9.83 0.83 -2.98
C ARG A 67 -9.19 0.38 -4.29
N ASP A 68 -9.21 1.23 -5.31
CA ASP A 68 -8.66 0.92 -6.63
C ASP A 68 -7.14 0.66 -6.54
N TRP A 69 -6.41 1.48 -5.78
CA TRP A 69 -4.98 1.29 -5.52
C TRP A 69 -4.67 -0.02 -4.80
N TYR A 70 -5.45 -0.36 -3.76
CA TYR A 70 -5.27 -1.60 -3.01
C TYR A 70 -5.44 -2.81 -3.92
N LEU A 71 -6.52 -2.84 -4.71
CA LEU A 71 -6.81 -3.94 -5.64
C LEU A 71 -5.74 -4.10 -6.71
N GLU A 72 -5.18 -3.00 -7.22
CA GLU A 72 -4.04 -3.01 -8.14
C GLU A 72 -2.82 -3.65 -7.47
N VAL A 73 -2.44 -3.19 -6.27
CA VAL A 73 -1.29 -3.69 -5.51
C VAL A 73 -1.41 -5.19 -5.21
N VAL A 74 -2.52 -5.63 -4.64
CA VAL A 74 -2.70 -7.04 -4.27
C VAL A 74 -2.99 -7.94 -5.48
N GLY A 75 -3.36 -7.35 -6.63
CA GLY A 75 -3.50 -8.07 -7.90
C GLY A 75 -2.15 -8.50 -8.51
N GLY A 76 -1.04 -7.94 -8.04
CA GLY A 76 0.32 -8.41 -8.36
C GLY A 76 0.82 -8.08 -9.77
N GLN A 77 0.03 -7.44 -10.64
CA GLN A 77 0.46 -7.06 -11.99
C GLN A 77 1.30 -5.77 -12.01
N LEU A 78 2.42 -5.74 -11.30
CA LEU A 78 3.16 -4.51 -10.97
C LEU A 78 4.47 -4.33 -11.77
N GLU A 79 4.81 -5.26 -12.66
CA GLU A 79 6.09 -5.21 -13.40
C GLU A 79 6.15 -4.06 -14.42
N HIS A 80 5.00 -3.58 -14.89
CA HIS A 80 4.96 -2.55 -15.92
C HIS A 80 5.41 -1.19 -15.39
N GLN A 81 6.21 -0.47 -16.19
CA GLN A 81 6.77 0.84 -15.81
C GLN A 81 5.70 1.87 -15.45
N GLY A 82 4.53 1.79 -16.08
CA GLY A 82 3.41 2.71 -15.80
C GLY A 82 2.94 2.68 -14.34
N PHE A 83 2.99 1.52 -13.67
CA PHE A 83 2.63 1.40 -12.26
C PHE A 83 3.57 2.26 -11.40
N TRP A 84 4.88 2.09 -11.56
CA TRP A 84 5.89 2.82 -10.76
C TRP A 84 5.93 4.31 -11.07
N GLN A 85 5.66 4.71 -12.32
CA GLN A 85 5.47 6.12 -12.67
C GLN A 85 4.25 6.72 -11.97
N HIS A 86 3.15 5.97 -11.87
CA HIS A 86 1.98 6.39 -11.13
C HIS A 86 2.27 6.53 -9.62
N GLN A 87 2.97 5.56 -9.01
CA GLN A 87 3.34 5.66 -7.59
C GLN A 87 4.24 6.88 -7.30
N TRP A 88 5.20 7.17 -8.18
CA TRP A 88 6.01 8.40 -8.09
C TRP A 88 5.13 9.66 -8.17
N PHE A 89 4.17 9.70 -9.10
CA PHE A 89 3.23 10.83 -9.19
C PHE A 89 2.38 10.95 -7.92
N VAL A 90 1.91 9.84 -7.35
CA VAL A 90 1.17 9.82 -6.08
C VAL A 90 2.02 10.41 -4.95
N GLY A 91 3.32 10.10 -4.86
CA GLY A 91 4.23 10.77 -3.92
C GLY A 91 4.21 12.29 -4.06
N LEU A 92 4.20 12.81 -5.29
CA LEU A 92 4.14 14.25 -5.56
C LEU A 92 2.80 14.89 -5.16
N VAL A 93 1.66 14.19 -5.30
CA VAL A 93 0.34 14.77 -4.93
C VAL A 93 0.16 14.95 -3.42
N HIS A 94 0.94 14.22 -2.61
CA HIS A 94 0.92 14.31 -1.15
C HIS A 94 1.60 15.59 -0.62
N ILE A 95 2.61 16.11 -1.35
CA ILE A 95 3.40 17.30 -0.98
C ILE A 95 2.53 18.56 -0.81
N PRO A 96 1.72 19.01 -1.80
CA PRO A 96 0.92 20.21 -1.65
C PRO A 96 -0.17 20.09 -0.57
N ARG A 97 -0.53 18.85 -0.20
CA ARG A 97 -1.45 18.55 0.90
C ARG A 97 -0.78 18.49 2.28
N LYS A 98 0.52 18.76 2.34
CA LYS A 98 1.34 18.74 3.57
C LYS A 98 1.34 17.38 4.28
N VAL A 99 1.15 16.30 3.53
CA VAL A 99 1.33 14.95 4.07
C VAL A 99 2.83 14.72 4.27
N THR A 100 3.23 14.52 5.51
CA THR A 100 4.64 14.39 5.90
C THR A 100 5.13 12.95 5.70
N ASN A 101 6.44 12.76 5.55
CA ASN A 101 7.04 11.42 5.52
C ASN A 101 6.71 10.63 6.80
N THR A 102 6.60 11.30 7.96
CA THR A 102 6.18 10.67 9.21
C THR A 102 4.77 10.09 9.08
N PHE A 103 3.82 10.80 8.46
CA PHE A 103 2.48 10.29 8.22
C PHE A 103 2.47 9.13 7.23
N MET A 104 3.20 9.26 6.11
CA MET A 104 3.31 8.20 5.10
C MET A 104 3.86 6.91 5.72
N LEU A 105 4.99 6.98 6.42
CA LEU A 105 5.64 5.82 7.03
C LEU A 105 4.79 5.22 8.16
N SER A 106 4.13 6.04 8.98
CA SER A 106 3.28 5.56 10.08
C SER A 106 2.03 4.85 9.55
N MET A 107 1.37 5.43 8.54
CA MET A 107 0.22 4.79 7.90
C MET A 107 0.62 3.53 7.15
N MET A 108 1.78 3.54 6.48
CA MET A 108 2.29 2.36 5.80
C MET A 108 2.55 1.23 6.80
N SER A 109 3.18 1.52 7.93
CA SER A 109 3.37 0.55 9.01
C SER A 109 2.04 -0.01 9.51
N LYS A 110 1.03 0.84 9.72
CA LYS A 110 -0.30 0.40 10.18
C LYS A 110 -0.96 -0.55 9.20
N VAL A 111 -0.96 -0.24 7.90
CA VAL A 111 -1.57 -1.12 6.89
C VAL A 111 -0.80 -2.42 6.70
N GLN A 112 0.54 -2.39 6.79
CA GLN A 112 1.36 -3.60 6.76
C GLN A 112 1.06 -4.52 7.96
N GLN A 113 0.93 -3.95 9.16
CA GLN A 113 0.57 -4.73 10.36
C GLN A 113 -0.82 -5.36 10.24
N HIS A 114 -1.80 -4.59 9.73
CA HIS A 114 -3.13 -5.13 9.49
C HIS A 114 -3.10 -6.26 8.44
N PHE A 115 -2.40 -6.06 7.33
CA PHE A 115 -2.27 -7.08 6.28
C PHE A 115 -1.58 -8.36 6.79
N LEU A 116 -0.56 -8.24 7.66
CA LEU A 116 0.05 -9.38 8.34
C LEU A 116 -0.98 -10.17 9.14
N GLN A 117 -1.81 -9.48 9.94
CA GLN A 117 -2.85 -10.13 10.73
C GLN A 117 -3.81 -10.93 9.83
N LYS A 118 -4.30 -10.31 8.74
CA LYS A 118 -5.16 -10.99 7.76
C LYS A 118 -4.47 -12.21 7.13
N CYS A 119 -3.17 -12.11 6.85
CA CYS A 119 -2.41 -13.24 6.30
C CYS A 119 -2.33 -14.42 7.28
N VAL A 120 -2.08 -14.15 8.56
CA VAL A 120 -2.01 -15.19 9.61
C VAL A 120 -3.39 -15.85 9.83
N GLU A 121 -4.47 -15.10 9.67
CA GLU A 121 -5.84 -15.63 9.80
C GLU A 121 -6.26 -16.49 8.59
N ALA A 122 -5.78 -16.16 7.39
CA ALA A 122 -6.30 -16.72 6.14
C ALA A 122 -5.42 -17.80 5.48
N PHE A 123 -4.13 -17.87 5.81
CA PHE A 123 -3.18 -18.75 5.14
C PHE A 123 -2.38 -19.60 6.13
N GLU A 124 -1.91 -20.76 5.65
CA GLU A 124 -0.94 -21.57 6.37
C GLU A 124 0.36 -20.78 6.64
N PRO A 125 1.09 -21.03 7.74
CA PRO A 125 2.19 -20.18 8.20
C PRO A 125 3.22 -19.82 7.12
N GLY A 126 3.63 -20.79 6.30
CA GLY A 126 4.59 -20.55 5.22
C GLY A 126 4.04 -19.64 4.12
N GLN A 127 2.77 -19.78 3.76
CA GLN A 127 2.10 -18.95 2.78
C GLN A 127 1.81 -17.56 3.35
N ALA A 128 1.38 -17.46 4.61
CA ALA A 128 1.18 -16.19 5.30
C ALA A 128 2.45 -15.33 5.29
N ILE A 129 3.60 -15.94 5.62
CA ILE A 129 4.91 -15.27 5.58
C ILE A 129 5.23 -14.80 4.15
N ALA A 130 5.04 -15.66 3.14
CA ALA A 130 5.34 -15.32 1.76
C ALA A 130 4.47 -14.15 1.27
N VAL A 131 3.16 -14.22 1.43
CA VAL A 131 2.19 -13.21 0.99
C VAL A 131 2.45 -11.87 1.70
N TYR A 132 2.62 -11.89 3.03
CA TYR A 132 2.94 -10.68 3.78
C TYR A 132 4.27 -10.06 3.35
N THR A 133 5.33 -10.86 3.21
CA THR A 133 6.65 -10.35 2.85
C THR A 133 6.63 -9.71 1.46
N SER A 134 5.90 -10.31 0.51
CA SER A 134 5.73 -9.74 -0.83
C SER A 134 4.95 -8.43 -0.82
N PHE A 135 3.84 -8.37 -0.08
CA PHE A 135 3.09 -7.12 0.13
C PHE A 135 3.96 -6.04 0.78
N LYS A 136 4.72 -6.41 1.81
CA LYS A 136 5.62 -5.52 2.52
C LYS A 136 6.68 -4.92 1.60
N ARG A 137 7.38 -5.73 0.82
CA ARG A 137 8.41 -5.23 -0.11
C ARG A 137 7.84 -4.27 -1.15
N VAL A 138 6.69 -4.63 -1.75
CA VAL A 138 6.00 -3.76 -2.70
C VAL A 138 5.67 -2.42 -2.04
N THR A 139 5.05 -2.46 -0.87
CA THR A 139 4.60 -1.25 -0.18
C THR A 139 5.75 -0.41 0.41
N ASP A 140 6.86 -1.03 0.80
CA ASP A 140 8.09 -0.33 1.21
C ASP A 140 8.72 0.42 0.02
N VAL A 141 8.72 -0.18 -1.19
CA VAL A 141 9.16 0.53 -2.40
C VAL A 141 8.20 1.68 -2.72
N ILE A 142 6.88 1.47 -2.64
CA ILE A 142 5.89 2.54 -2.87
C ILE A 142 6.08 3.69 -1.88
N ALA A 143 6.27 3.41 -0.59
CA ALA A 143 6.46 4.44 0.43
C ALA A 143 7.80 5.20 0.31
N GLY A 144 8.79 4.59 -0.36
CA GLY A 144 10.09 5.20 -0.62
C GLY A 144 10.13 6.09 -1.86
N LEU A 145 9.14 6.02 -2.74
CA LEU A 145 9.00 6.85 -3.95
C LEU A 145 8.34 8.19 -3.64
#